data_AF-A0A9D5Q9V8-F1
#
_entry.id   AF-A0A9D5Q9V8-F1
#
_cell.length_a   1.000
_cell.length_b   1.000
_cell.length_c   1.000
_cell.angle_alpha   90.00
_cell.angle_beta   90.00
_cell.angle_gamma   90.00
#
_symmetry.space_group_name_H-M   'P 1'
#
loop_
_entity.id
_entity.type
_entity.pdbx_description
1 polymer ?
#
loop_
_entity_poly.entity_id
_entity_poly.type
_entity_poly.pdbx_seq_one_letter_code
_entity_poly.pdbx_strand_id
1 'polypeptide(L)' 'MNRMKRRLIQRARETYKTIYPCGGRPSFSECFTHYEDKVLFWFDTEDRSTHVVTDEMPA' A
#
# COMPACT_ATOMS: atom_id res chain seq x y z
N MET A 1 -11.39 2.13 -5.55
CA MET A 1 -10.14 2.74 -5.03
C MET A 1 -10.31 4.26 -4.93
N ASN A 2 -10.04 4.87 -3.77
CA ASN A 2 -10.17 6.34 -3.56
C ASN A 2 -8.84 7.08 -3.84
N ARG A 3 -8.86 8.42 -3.77
CA ARG A 3 -7.69 9.27 -4.07
C ARG A 3 -6.50 9.01 -3.14
N MET A 4 -6.76 8.85 -1.84
CA MET A 4 -5.73 8.57 -0.83
C MET A 4 -5.03 7.23 -1.10
N LYS A 5 -5.79 6.15 -1.33
CA LYS A 5 -5.24 4.83 -1.66
C LYS A 5 -4.39 4.85 -2.94
N ARG A 6 -4.80 5.63 -3.95
CA ARG A 6 -3.99 5.84 -5.17
C ARG A 6 -2.68 6.57 -4.87
N ARG A 7 -2.68 7.57 -4.00
CA ARG A 7 -1.48 8.30 -3.56
C ARG A 7 -0.49 7.37 -2.85
N LEU A 8 -0.98 6.50 -1.95
CA LEU A 8 -0.14 5.50 -1.27
C LEU A 8 0.51 4.52 -2.26
N ILE A 9 -0.24 4.01 -3.23
CA ILE A 9 0.31 3.13 -4.29
C ILE A 9 1.37 3.88 -5.11
N GLN A 10 1.12 5.14 -5.46
CA GLN A 10 2.06 5.95 -6.23
C GLN A 10 3.36 6.18 -5.44
N ARG A 11 3.27 6.53 -4.16
CA ARG A 11 4.43 6.70 -3.27
C ARG A 11 5.25 5.41 -3.14
N ALA A 12 4.58 4.27 -3.03
CA ALA A 12 5.25 2.97 -3.01
C ALA A 12 6.00 2.70 -4.32
N ARG A 13 5.39 2.99 -5.48
CA ARG A 13 6.04 2.86 -6.80
C ARG A 13 7.24 3.79 -6.98
N GLU A 14 7.13 5.03 -6.51
CA GLU A 14 8.23 6.00 -6.58
C GLU A 14 9.44 5.57 -5.75
N THR A 15 9.21 4.87 -4.64
CA THR A 15 10.26 4.42 -3.73
C THR A 15 10.86 3.07 -4.15
N TYR A 16 10.02 2.10 -4.50
CA TYR A 16 10.40 0.70 -4.70
C TYR A 16 10.38 0.24 -6.15
N LYS A 17 9.97 1.10 -7.08
CA LYS A 17 9.79 0.82 -8.51
C LYS A 17 8.69 -0.23 -8.74
N THR A 18 9.04 -1.51 -8.70
CA THR A 18 8.14 -2.63 -8.96
C THR A 18 7.55 -3.13 -7.65
N ILE A 19 6.22 -3.06 -7.54
CA ILE A 19 5.47 -3.53 -6.38
C ILE A 19 4.38 -4.51 -6.82
N TYR A 20 4.03 -5.43 -5.93
CA TYR A 20 3.04 -6.48 -6.13
C TYR A 20 2.00 -6.45 -5.00
N PRO A 21 0.77 -6.95 -5.22
CA PRO A 21 -0.16 -7.16 -4.14
C PRO A 21 0.47 -8.03 -3.05
N CYS A 22 0.33 -7.59 -1.80
CA CYS A 22 0.79 -8.25 -0.60
C CYS A 22 0.29 -9.70 -0.48
N GLY A 23 1.13 -10.62 -0.01
CA GLY A 23 0.71 -11.92 0.52
C GLY A 23 -0.12 -12.78 -0.44
N GLY A 24 0.14 -12.67 -1.74
CA GLY A 24 -0.58 -13.42 -2.78
C GLY A 24 -2.03 -12.95 -3.04
N ARG A 25 -2.41 -11.75 -2.56
CA ARG A 25 -3.73 -11.17 -2.89
C ARG A 25 -3.83 -10.92 -4.41
N PRO A 26 -5.03 -11.02 -5.01
CA PRO A 26 -5.18 -10.80 -6.45
C PRO A 26 -5.12 -9.32 -6.83
N SER A 27 -5.22 -8.40 -5.86
CA SER A 27 -5.28 -6.95 -6.13
C SER A 27 -4.73 -6.09 -4.99
N PHE A 28 -4.20 -4.91 -5.33
CA PHE A 28 -3.78 -3.92 -4.32
C PHE A 28 -4.93 -3.44 -3.43
N SER A 29 -6.18 -3.51 -3.91
CA SER A 29 -7.36 -3.08 -3.14
C SER A 29 -7.53 -3.83 -1.83
N GLU A 30 -7.06 -5.06 -1.76
CA GLU A 30 -7.13 -5.95 -0.60
C GLU A 30 -5.94 -5.78 0.34
N CYS A 31 -4.96 -4.95 -0.02
CA CYS A 31 -3.75 -4.73 0.75
C CYS A 31 -3.78 -3.44 1.57
N PHE A 32 -4.98 -2.92 1.85
CA PHE A 32 -5.16 -1.75 2.69
C PHE A 32 -5.76 -2.15 4.03
N THR A 33 -5.16 -1.66 5.11
CA THR A 33 -5.66 -1.81 6.48
C THR A 33 -5.94 -0.44 7.06
N HIS A 34 -7.05 -0.28 7.75
CA HIS A 34 -7.29 0.89 8.60
C HIS A 34 -6.83 0.54 10.02
N TYR A 35 -5.98 1.39 10.59
CA TYR A 35 -5.49 1.23 11.95
C TYR A 35 -5.45 2.62 12.61
N GLU A 36 -6.29 2.81 13.63
CA GLU A 36 -6.53 4.13 14.23
C GLU A 36 -6.89 5.16 13.14
N ASP A 37 -6.30 6.35 13.19
CA ASP A 37 -6.49 7.42 12.20
C ASP A 37 -5.55 7.27 10.99
N LYS A 38 -5.12 6.05 10.66
CA LYS A 38 -4.16 5.79 9.58
C LYS A 38 -4.67 4.75 8.60
N VAL A 39 -4.28 4.96 7.34
CA VAL A 39 -4.43 3.97 6.27
C VAL A 39 -3.05 3.39 5.97
N LEU A 40 -2.92 2.09 6.19
CA LEU A 40 -1.73 1.32 5.86
C LEU A 40 -1.94 0.68 4.49
N PHE A 41 -0.91 0.75 3.65
CA PHE A 41 -0.84 0.04 2.38
C PHE A 41 0.34 -0.91 2.40
N TRP A 42 0.03 -2.21 2.36
CA TRP A 42 0.98 -3.30 2.32
C TRP A 42 1.26 -3.69 0.86
N PHE A 43 2.50 -4.01 0.53
CA PHE A 43 2.86 -4.47 -0.81
C PHE A 43 4.13 -5.31 -0.75
N ASP A 44 4.26 -6.21 -1.70
CA ASP A 44 5.47 -7.01 -1.86
C ASP A 44 6.37 -6.41 -2.94
N THR A 45 7.67 -6.62 -2.83
CA THR A 45 8.68 -6.21 -3.83
C THR A 45 9.31 -7.42 -4.51
N GLU A 46 10.12 -7.18 -5.54
CA GLU A 46 10.75 -8.24 -6.35
C GLU A 46 11.64 -9.19 -5.52
N ASP A 47 12.22 -8.70 -4.43
CA ASP A 47 13.00 -9.48 -3.46
C ASP A 47 12.14 -10.34 -2.51
N ARG A 48 10.81 -10.38 -2.74
CA ARG A 48 9.82 -11.10 -1.92
C ARG A 48 9.71 -10.59 -0.48
N SER A 49 10.19 -9.38 -0.20
CA SER A 49 9.92 -8.72 1.08
C SER A 49 8.58 -7.98 1.05
N THR A 50 7.95 -7.84 2.21
CA THR A 50 6.70 -7.09 2.39
C THR A 50 7.01 -5.75 3.06
N HIS A 51 6.54 -4.67 2.45
CA HIS A 51 6.69 -3.31 2.94
C HIS A 51 5.33 -2.68 3.24
N VAL A 52 5.37 -1.62 4.04
CA VAL A 52 4.18 -0.82 4.38
C VAL A 52 4.48 0.66 4.19
N VAL A 53 3.55 1.38 3.55
CA VAL A 53 3.51 2.84 3.57
C VAL A 53 2.19 3.28 4.21
N THR A 54 2.24 4.40 4.93
CA THR A 54 1.10 4.89 5.70
C THR A 54 0.77 6.34 5.37
N ASP A 55 -0.49 6.69 5.58
CA ASP A 55 -0.99 8.06 5.51
C ASP A 55 -2.02 8.28 6.61
N GLU A 56 -2.14 9.51 7.09
CA GLU A 56 -3.15 9.88 8.07
C GLU A 56 -4.50 10.09 7.37
N MET A 57 -5.58 9.62 7.99
CA MET A 57 -6.92 9.98 7.57
C MET A 57 -7.16 11.43 8.01
N PRO A 58 -7.50 12.33 7.09
CA PRO A 58 -7.92 13.66 7.49
C PRO A 58 -9.18 13.52 8.36
N ALA A 59 -9.16 14.19 9.52
CA ALA A 59 -10.28 14.30 10.44
C ALA A 59 -11.54 14.89 9.79
#